data_AF-A0A0B2V477-F1
#
_entry.id   AF-A0A0B2V477-F1
#
_cell.length_a   1.000
_cell.length_b   1.000
_cell.length_c   1.000
_cell.angle_alpha   90.00
_cell.angle_beta   90.00
_cell.angle_gamma   90.00
#
_symmetry.space_group_name_H-M   'P 1'
#
loop_
_entity.id
_entity.type
_entity.pdbx_description
1 polymer ?
#
loop_
_entity_poly.entity_id
_entity_poly.type
_entity_poly.pdbx_seq_one_letter_code
_entity_poly.pdbx_strand_id
1 'polypeptide(L)'
;MHILHFRDDPNFKQLYAKYEKKLELEAEVKAAKAELKKAQSLLQLDELKCRKRVLRRLQYCDESDVITRKGRVACEISAADELLLTEMLFGGQFSQLTPEQMAALLSCFVFEEKANVTKVAEELSGILRVMQDYARRIAKITKESKLDIDEDKYVESFKPHMMDVVHDWCSGATFADILKKTEIFEGSIIRCLRRSEELLREMVNASKALGSTDIEENFERARVKLKRDIVFTASLYL
;
A
#
# COMPACT_ATOMS: atom_id res chain seq x y z
N MET A 1 42.37 38.32 38.21
CA MET A 1 41.77 39.68 38.29
C MET A 1 41.87 40.35 36.91
N HIS A 2 41.22 39.81 35.87
CA HIS A 2 41.43 40.25 34.46
C HIS A 2 40.13 40.43 33.65
N ILE A 3 38.97 40.53 34.30
CA ILE A 3 37.65 40.60 33.61
C ILE A 3 37.07 42.03 33.63
N LEU A 4 37.65 42.97 34.38
CA LEU A 4 36.98 44.25 34.69
C LEU A 4 37.25 45.41 33.71
N HIS A 5 38.08 45.27 32.68
CA HIS A 5 38.42 46.40 31.77
C HIS A 5 37.97 46.24 30.32
N PHE A 6 37.31 45.14 29.95
CA PHE A 6 36.90 44.94 28.55
C PHE A 6 35.75 45.88 28.15
N ARG A 7 34.89 46.29 29.10
CA ARG A 7 33.80 47.25 28.87
C ARG A 7 34.26 48.71 28.77
N ASP A 8 35.46 49.02 29.26
CA ASP A 8 36.03 50.36 29.25
C ASP A 8 36.80 50.67 27.96
N ASP A 9 36.97 49.68 27.08
CA ASP A 9 37.58 49.85 25.76
C ASP A 9 36.68 50.75 24.89
N PRO A 10 37.20 51.84 24.29
CA PRO A 10 36.43 52.71 23.39
C PRO A 10 35.76 51.96 22.24
N ASN A 11 36.33 50.83 21.83
CA ASN A 11 35.85 49.98 20.75
C ASN A 11 34.96 48.82 21.23
N PHE A 12 34.66 48.71 22.53
CA PHE A 12 33.87 47.61 23.11
C PHE A 12 32.55 47.38 22.38
N LYS A 13 31.78 48.44 22.09
CA LYS A 13 30.51 48.33 21.36
C LYS A 13 30.69 47.72 19.96
N GLN A 14 31.75 48.12 19.26
CA GLN A 14 32.05 47.60 17.93
C GLN A 14 32.55 46.15 17.99
N LEU A 15 33.37 45.80 18.98
CA LEU A 15 33.88 44.45 19.18
C LEU A 15 32.77 43.48 19.60
N TYR A 16 31.87 43.94 20.47
CA TYR A 16 30.70 43.18 20.93
C TYR A 16 29.71 42.93 19.79
N ALA A 17 29.39 43.93 18.97
CA ALA A 17 28.54 43.75 17.78
C ALA A 17 29.17 42.77 16.76
N LYS A 18 30.49 42.81 16.58
CA LYS A 18 31.21 41.81 15.75
C LYS A 18 31.13 40.40 16.34
N TYR A 19 31.18 40.27 17.67
CA TYR A 19 31.06 38.99 18.35
C TYR A 19 29.63 38.42 18.25
N GLU A 20 28.59 39.24 18.44
CA GLU A 20 27.20 38.82 18.21
C GLU A 20 26.98 38.37 16.76
N LYS A 21 27.47 39.15 15.78
CA LYS A 21 27.38 38.75 14.37
C LYS A 21 28.12 37.44 14.09
N LYS A 22 29.26 37.20 14.74
CA LYS A 22 29.97 35.92 14.64
C LYS A 22 29.12 34.76 15.18
N LEU A 23 28.47 34.92 16.33
CA LEU A 23 27.61 33.89 16.92
C LEU A 23 26.40 33.57 16.04
N GLU A 24 25.77 34.59 15.46
CA GLU A 24 24.67 34.43 14.49
C GLU A 24 25.14 33.63 13.27
N LEU A 25 26.27 34.01 12.66
CA LEU A 25 26.84 33.33 11.51
C LEU A 25 27.27 31.89 11.86
N GLU A 26 27.78 31.63 13.06
CA GLU A 26 28.09 30.27 13.53
C GLU A 26 26.83 29.41 13.65
N ALA A 27 25.72 29.98 14.14
CA ALA A 27 24.43 29.30 14.21
C ALA A 27 23.86 29.02 12.80
N GLU A 28 23.93 30.00 11.88
CA GLU A 28 23.52 29.86 10.49
C GLU A 28 24.35 28.78 9.77
N VAL A 29 25.68 28.79 9.94
CA VAL A 29 26.57 27.76 9.37
C VAL A 29 26.25 26.39 9.95
N LYS A 30 25.95 26.28 11.25
CA LYS A 30 25.56 25.01 11.88
C LYS A 30 24.23 24.49 11.31
N ALA A 31 23.25 25.36 11.15
CA ALA A 31 21.96 25.02 10.54
C ALA A 31 22.12 24.61 9.07
N ALA A 32 22.85 25.41 8.27
CA ALA A 32 23.12 25.13 6.86
C ALA A 32 23.90 23.82 6.67
N LYS A 33 24.87 23.51 7.54
CA LYS A 33 25.58 22.22 7.52
C LYS A 33 24.65 21.04 7.88
N ALA A 34 23.73 21.23 8.83
CA ALA A 34 22.75 20.20 9.18
C ALA A 34 21.77 19.95 8.03
N GLU A 35 21.29 21.01 7.37
CA GLU A 35 20.42 20.91 6.19
C GLU A 35 21.15 20.31 4.99
N LEU A 36 22.40 20.71 4.73
CA LEU A 36 23.22 20.08 3.70
C LEU A 36 23.43 18.59 3.98
N LYS A 37 23.68 18.21 5.22
CA LYS A 37 23.84 16.79 5.61
C LYS A 37 22.53 16.00 5.43
N LYS A 38 21.37 16.60 5.72
CA LYS A 38 20.06 16.01 5.41
C LYS A 38 19.83 15.89 3.91
N ALA A 39 20.12 16.94 3.14
CA ALA A 39 19.96 16.96 1.68
C ALA A 39 20.91 15.96 0.98
N GLN A 40 22.11 15.78 1.51
CA GLN A 40 23.09 14.78 1.05
C GLN A 40 22.81 13.37 1.60
N SER A 41 21.88 13.22 2.54
CA SER A 41 21.67 11.94 3.19
C SER A 41 20.99 10.95 2.24
N LEU A 42 21.71 9.87 1.94
CA LEU A 42 21.55 8.50 2.47
C LEU A 42 20.19 8.07 3.09
N LEU A 43 19.21 8.95 3.32
CA LEU A 43 17.91 8.65 3.91
C LEU A 43 17.18 7.57 3.09
N GLN A 44 17.26 7.67 1.76
CA GLN A 44 16.77 6.64 0.84
C GLN A 44 17.56 5.32 0.93
N LEU A 45 18.86 5.36 1.26
CA LEU A 45 19.66 4.13 1.43
C LEU A 45 19.33 3.41 2.73
N ASP A 46 19.06 4.15 3.82
CA ASP A 46 18.67 3.54 5.09
C ASP A 46 17.26 2.98 5.03
N GLU A 47 16.33 3.68 4.39
CA GLU A 47 15.00 3.15 4.09
C GLU A 47 15.09 1.92 3.17
N LEU A 48 15.91 1.97 2.11
CA LEU A 48 16.15 0.83 1.22
C LEU A 48 16.71 -0.38 1.97
N LYS A 49 17.66 -0.20 2.90
CA LYS A 49 18.17 -1.29 3.74
C LYS A 49 17.05 -1.90 4.60
N CYS A 50 16.17 -1.06 5.14
CA CYS A 50 15.04 -1.52 5.95
C CYS A 50 14.00 -2.27 5.10
N ARG A 51 13.67 -1.78 3.90
CA ARG A 51 12.82 -2.49 2.92
C ARG A 51 13.43 -3.81 2.48
N LYS A 52 14.72 -3.85 2.15
CA LYS A 52 15.44 -5.10 1.85
C LYS A 52 15.36 -6.09 3.02
N ARG A 53 15.44 -5.63 4.27
CA ARG A 53 15.25 -6.50 5.44
C ARG A 53 13.87 -7.14 5.45
N VAL A 54 12.81 -6.39 5.16
CA VAL A 54 11.45 -6.94 5.01
C VAL A 54 11.41 -8.00 3.92
N LEU A 55 11.91 -7.67 2.72
CA LEU A 55 11.91 -8.58 1.56
C LEU A 55 12.66 -9.89 1.85
N ARG A 56 13.81 -9.82 2.53
CA ARG A 56 14.56 -11.01 2.95
C ARG A 56 13.82 -11.84 4.00
N ARG A 57 13.23 -11.19 5.01
CA ARG A 57 12.45 -11.88 6.06
C ARG A 57 11.21 -12.57 5.52
N LEU A 58 10.58 -11.98 4.51
CA LEU A 58 9.43 -12.56 3.81
C LEU A 58 9.82 -13.47 2.63
N GLN A 59 11.12 -13.65 2.39
CA GLN A 59 11.71 -14.52 1.37
C GLN A 59 11.40 -14.10 -0.09
N TYR A 60 11.22 -12.81 -0.36
CA TYR A 60 11.14 -12.25 -1.73
C TYR A 60 12.52 -12.13 -2.38
N CYS A 61 13.56 -11.94 -1.56
CA CYS A 61 14.97 -12.09 -1.95
C CYS A 61 15.73 -12.91 -0.90
N ASP A 62 16.86 -13.49 -1.29
CA ASP A 62 17.75 -14.20 -0.38
C ASP A 62 18.72 -13.23 0.35
N GLU A 63 19.60 -13.78 1.18
CA GLU A 63 20.58 -12.99 1.94
C GLU A 63 21.56 -12.20 1.06
N SER A 64 21.76 -12.63 -0.18
CA SER A 64 22.61 -12.00 -1.20
C SER A 64 21.84 -11.00 -2.07
N ASP A 65 20.61 -10.65 -1.70
CA ASP A 65 19.68 -9.79 -2.46
C ASP A 65 19.28 -10.37 -3.83
N VAL A 66 19.40 -11.69 -4.04
CA VAL A 66 18.94 -12.34 -5.27
C VAL A 66 17.44 -12.61 -5.16
N ILE A 67 16.69 -12.22 -6.19
CA ILE A 67 15.24 -12.40 -6.23
C ILE A 67 14.85 -13.89 -6.21
N THR A 68 13.89 -14.24 -5.36
CA THR A 68 13.36 -15.61 -5.28
C THR A 68 12.19 -15.80 -6.24
N ARG A 69 11.62 -17.01 -6.28
CA ARG A 69 10.36 -17.27 -6.98
C ARG A 69 9.22 -16.39 -6.44
N LYS A 70 9.12 -16.21 -5.13
CA LYS A 70 8.11 -15.37 -4.48
C LYS A 70 8.28 -13.90 -4.87
N GLY A 71 9.53 -13.44 -4.93
CA GLY A 71 9.89 -12.14 -5.49
C GLY A 71 9.37 -11.94 -6.91
N ARG A 72 9.61 -12.91 -7.80
CA ARG A 72 9.16 -12.84 -9.21
C ARG A 72 7.65 -12.79 -9.34
N VAL A 73 6.92 -13.58 -8.55
CA VAL A 73 5.44 -13.55 -8.54
C VAL A 73 4.93 -12.17 -8.11
N ALA A 74 5.56 -11.57 -7.10
CA ALA A 74 5.20 -10.22 -6.64
C ALA A 74 5.36 -9.15 -7.72
N CYS A 75 6.36 -9.29 -8.59
CA CYS A 75 6.60 -8.35 -9.68
C CYS A 75 5.49 -8.35 -10.75
N GLU A 76 4.59 -9.33 -10.75
CA GLU A 76 3.43 -9.36 -11.65
C GLU A 76 2.24 -8.52 -11.13
N ILE A 77 2.34 -7.98 -9.91
CA ILE A 77 1.30 -7.20 -9.24
C ILE A 77 1.77 -5.76 -9.13
N SER A 78 0.99 -4.81 -9.66
CA SER A 78 1.32 -3.38 -9.68
C SER A 78 0.14 -2.48 -9.34
N ALA A 79 -1.09 -2.95 -9.51
CA ALA A 79 -2.31 -2.20 -9.27
C ALA A 79 -2.74 -2.14 -7.78
N ALA A 80 -2.07 -2.91 -6.90
CA ALA A 80 -2.40 -3.08 -5.49
C ALA A 80 -1.17 -3.50 -4.66
N ASP A 81 -1.35 -3.68 -3.34
CA ASP A 81 -0.29 -4.15 -2.43
C ASP A 81 0.22 -5.54 -2.82
N GLU A 82 1.41 -5.55 -3.42
CA GLU A 82 2.05 -6.72 -4.00
C GLU A 82 2.51 -7.72 -2.94
N LEU A 83 2.86 -7.25 -1.73
CA LEU A 83 3.31 -8.11 -0.66
C LEU A 83 2.14 -8.92 -0.10
N LEU A 84 1.04 -8.25 0.27
CA LEU A 84 -0.12 -8.90 0.86
C LEU A 84 -0.75 -9.93 -0.09
N LEU A 85 -0.99 -9.55 -1.35
CA LEU A 85 -1.56 -10.46 -2.34
C LEU A 85 -0.66 -11.66 -2.59
N THR A 86 0.66 -11.45 -2.67
CA THR A 86 1.62 -12.56 -2.85
C THR A 86 1.71 -13.46 -1.62
N GLU A 87 1.69 -12.90 -0.40
CA GLU A 87 1.65 -13.71 0.83
C GLU A 87 0.39 -14.58 0.90
N MET A 88 -0.79 -14.03 0.56
CA MET A 88 -2.04 -14.78 0.53
C MET A 88 -2.03 -15.86 -0.56
N LEU A 89 -1.41 -15.58 -1.72
CA LEU A 89 -1.25 -16.55 -2.80
C LEU A 89 -0.37 -17.73 -2.39
N PHE A 90 0.80 -17.46 -1.80
CA PHE A 90 1.69 -18.51 -1.29
C PHE A 90 1.13 -19.21 -0.04
N GLY A 91 0.25 -18.53 0.71
CA GLY A 91 -0.50 -19.11 1.83
C GLY A 91 -1.62 -20.07 1.41
N GLY A 92 -1.93 -20.15 0.10
CA GLY A 92 -2.99 -21.01 -0.42
C GLY A 92 -4.40 -20.52 -0.11
N GLN A 93 -4.55 -19.25 0.29
CA GLN A 93 -5.85 -18.68 0.66
C GLN A 93 -6.82 -18.65 -0.52
N PHE A 94 -6.32 -18.28 -1.70
CA PHE A 94 -7.14 -18.19 -2.91
C PHE A 94 -7.64 -19.55 -3.41
N SER A 95 -6.94 -20.65 -3.13
CA SER A 95 -7.38 -22.00 -3.56
C SER A 95 -8.72 -22.43 -2.94
N GLN A 96 -9.14 -21.81 -1.83
CA GLN A 96 -10.38 -22.13 -1.13
C GLN A 96 -11.54 -21.19 -1.48
N LEU A 97 -11.29 -20.18 -2.33
CA LEU A 97 -12.28 -19.16 -2.67
C LEU A 97 -12.96 -19.46 -4.00
N THR A 98 -14.25 -19.16 -4.08
CA THR A 98 -14.95 -19.11 -5.36
C THR A 98 -14.48 -17.90 -6.19
N PRO A 99 -14.67 -17.91 -7.53
CA PRO A 99 -14.34 -16.76 -8.36
C PRO A 99 -15.02 -15.45 -7.90
N GLU A 100 -16.27 -15.54 -7.44
CA GLU A 100 -17.02 -14.40 -6.88
C GLU A 100 -16.38 -13.86 -5.60
N GLN A 101 -15.97 -14.75 -4.70
CA GLN A 101 -15.27 -14.39 -3.46
C GLN A 101 -13.88 -13.79 -3.73
N MET A 102 -13.16 -14.29 -4.74
CA MET A 102 -11.88 -13.70 -5.17
C MET A 102 -12.08 -12.25 -5.64
N ALA A 103 -13.04 -12.00 -6.52
CA ALA A 103 -13.35 -10.66 -6.99
C ALA A 103 -13.77 -9.73 -5.85
N ALA A 104 -14.63 -10.22 -4.94
CA ALA A 104 -15.06 -9.48 -3.77
C ALA A 104 -13.89 -9.07 -2.87
N LEU A 105 -12.99 -10.01 -2.55
CA LEU A 105 -11.80 -9.72 -1.74
C LEU A 105 -10.87 -8.71 -2.41
N LEU A 106 -10.62 -8.85 -3.72
CA LEU A 106 -9.74 -7.93 -4.45
C LEU A 106 -10.29 -6.50 -4.51
N SER A 107 -11.62 -6.32 -4.40
CA SER A 107 -12.22 -4.98 -4.31
C SER A 107 -11.70 -4.16 -3.11
N CYS A 108 -11.28 -4.83 -2.02
CA CYS A 108 -10.70 -4.18 -0.85
C CYS A 108 -9.39 -3.44 -1.14
N PHE A 109 -8.67 -3.87 -2.17
CA PHE A 109 -7.35 -3.34 -2.52
C PHE A 109 -7.43 -2.11 -3.45
N VAL A 110 -8.53 -1.96 -4.17
CA VAL A 110 -8.67 -0.92 -5.21
C VAL A 110 -9.70 0.15 -4.87
N PHE A 111 -10.55 -0.10 -3.86
CA PHE A 111 -11.52 0.88 -3.41
C PHE A 111 -10.87 1.92 -2.48
N GLU A 112 -10.76 3.16 -2.97
CA GLU A 112 -10.07 4.25 -2.26
C GLU A 112 -11.02 5.25 -1.60
N GLU A 113 -12.33 5.18 -1.86
CA GLU A 113 -13.27 6.19 -1.38
C GLU A 113 -13.65 6.00 0.09
N LYS A 114 -14.16 7.07 0.71
CA LYS A 114 -14.76 6.98 2.05
C LYS A 114 -16.20 6.53 1.88
N ALA A 115 -16.59 5.51 2.64
CA ALA A 115 -17.95 5.01 2.68
C ALA A 115 -18.33 4.75 4.14
N ASN A 116 -19.63 4.75 4.41
CA ASN A 116 -20.14 4.36 5.72
C ASN A 116 -19.85 2.89 5.95
N VAL A 117 -19.59 2.51 7.21
CA VAL A 117 -19.30 1.13 7.58
C VAL A 117 -20.52 0.26 7.24
N THR A 118 -20.35 -0.64 6.27
CA THR A 118 -21.36 -1.62 5.89
C THR A 118 -21.00 -2.96 6.51
N LYS A 119 -22.00 -3.66 7.06
CA LYS A 119 -21.80 -5.01 7.58
C LYS A 119 -21.62 -5.97 6.40
N VAL A 120 -20.41 -6.48 6.23
CA VAL A 120 -20.06 -7.51 5.25
C VAL A 120 -20.84 -8.79 5.54
N ALA A 121 -21.31 -9.48 4.49
CA ALA A 121 -21.97 -10.77 4.62
C ALA A 121 -21.14 -11.77 5.43
N GLU A 122 -21.79 -12.64 6.20
CA GLU A 122 -21.12 -13.56 7.13
C GLU A 122 -20.09 -14.46 6.42
N GLU A 123 -20.43 -14.94 5.21
CA GLU A 123 -19.54 -15.75 4.38
C GLU A 123 -18.28 -15.01 3.91
N LEU A 124 -18.36 -13.70 3.70
CA LEU A 124 -17.24 -12.85 3.26
C LEU A 124 -16.43 -12.30 4.44
N SER A 125 -17.05 -12.21 5.62
CA SER A 125 -16.41 -11.70 6.83
C SER A 125 -15.21 -12.56 7.28
N GLY A 126 -15.30 -13.88 7.10
CA GLY A 126 -14.20 -14.80 7.37
C GLY A 126 -13.00 -14.55 6.44
N ILE A 127 -13.27 -14.33 5.16
CA ILE A 127 -12.25 -14.03 4.14
C ILE A 127 -11.56 -12.70 4.45
N LEU A 128 -12.36 -11.68 4.78
CA LEU A 128 -11.85 -10.37 5.19
C LEU A 128 -10.92 -10.49 6.40
N ARG A 129 -11.34 -11.23 7.43
CA ARG A 129 -10.53 -11.41 8.65
C ARG A 129 -9.18 -12.07 8.35
N VAL A 130 -9.19 -13.12 7.51
CA VAL A 130 -7.95 -13.80 7.10
C VAL A 130 -7.01 -12.82 6.39
N MET A 131 -7.50 -12.03 5.44
CA MET A 131 -6.68 -11.00 4.78
C MET A 131 -6.09 -10.01 5.80
N GLN A 132 -6.90 -9.53 6.74
CA GLN A 132 -6.45 -8.60 7.78
C GLN A 132 -5.37 -9.23 8.70
N ASP A 133 -5.44 -10.53 8.97
CA ASP A 133 -4.41 -11.24 9.73
C ASP A 133 -3.08 -11.31 8.97
N TYR A 134 -3.10 -11.52 7.65
CA TYR A 134 -1.91 -11.39 6.81
C TYR A 134 -1.37 -9.96 6.80
N ALA A 135 -2.24 -8.96 6.66
CA ALA A 135 -1.84 -7.55 6.68
C ALA A 135 -1.16 -7.17 8.00
N ARG A 136 -1.74 -7.56 9.15
CA ARG A 136 -1.12 -7.37 10.48
C ARG A 136 0.24 -8.03 10.58
N ARG A 137 0.39 -9.26 10.09
CA ARG A 137 1.68 -9.97 10.08
C ARG A 137 2.74 -9.21 9.28
N ILE A 138 2.39 -8.71 8.10
CA ILE A 138 3.30 -7.93 7.25
C ILE A 138 3.66 -6.61 7.94
N ALA A 139 2.69 -5.87 8.45
CA ALA A 139 2.92 -4.62 9.18
C ALA A 139 3.86 -4.82 10.38
N LYS A 140 3.67 -5.90 11.14
CA LYS A 140 4.56 -6.26 12.26
C LYS A 140 6.00 -6.51 11.80
N ILE A 141 6.19 -7.28 10.72
CA ILE A 141 7.52 -7.56 10.15
C ILE A 141 8.18 -6.27 9.62
N THR A 142 7.38 -5.39 9.01
CA THR A 142 7.80 -4.07 8.52
C THR A 142 8.26 -3.16 9.66
N LYS A 143 7.48 -3.09 10.75
CA LYS A 143 7.79 -2.32 11.96
C LYS A 143 9.05 -2.85 12.65
N GLU A 144 9.16 -4.16 12.85
CA GLU A 144 10.37 -4.81 13.39
C GLU A 144 11.60 -4.59 12.49
N SER A 145 11.39 -4.31 11.20
CA SER A 145 12.45 -3.98 10.26
C SER A 145 12.87 -2.51 10.29
N LYS A 146 12.34 -1.72 11.24
CA LYS A 146 12.60 -0.28 11.47
C LYS A 146 12.02 0.65 10.41
N LEU A 147 10.98 0.21 9.70
CA LEU A 147 10.16 1.10 8.89
C LEU A 147 9.03 1.67 9.75
N ASP A 148 8.76 2.96 9.58
CA ASP A 148 7.67 3.64 10.25
C ASP A 148 6.35 3.23 9.59
N ILE A 149 5.62 2.34 10.25
CA ILE A 149 4.31 1.86 9.81
C ILE A 149 3.38 1.76 11.01
N ASP A 150 2.18 2.25 10.81
CA ASP A 150 1.05 2.12 11.73
C ASP A 150 0.24 0.89 11.29
N GLU A 151 0.21 -0.13 12.16
CA GLU A 151 -0.41 -1.43 11.86
C GLU A 151 -1.90 -1.30 11.60
N ASP A 152 -2.61 -0.51 12.42
CA ASP A 152 -4.05 -0.31 12.28
C ASP A 152 -4.36 0.44 10.99
N LYS A 153 -3.62 1.52 10.69
CA LYS A 153 -3.80 2.25 9.42
C LYS A 153 -3.48 1.40 8.20
N TYR A 154 -2.49 0.52 8.27
CA TYR A 154 -2.17 -0.38 7.16
C TYR A 154 -3.33 -1.34 6.90
N VAL A 155 -3.89 -1.95 7.95
CA VAL A 155 -5.04 -2.85 7.83
C VAL A 155 -6.29 -2.11 7.34
N GLU A 156 -6.56 -0.91 7.88
CA GLU A 156 -7.69 -0.07 7.49
C GLU A 156 -7.59 0.50 6.07
N SER A 157 -6.39 0.48 5.47
CA SER A 157 -6.22 0.90 4.08
C SER A 157 -6.95 -0.02 3.10
N PHE A 158 -7.19 -1.28 3.48
CA PHE A 158 -7.95 -2.25 2.71
C PHE A 158 -9.44 -2.17 3.04
N LYS A 159 -10.23 -1.56 2.16
CA LYS A 159 -11.60 -1.12 2.46
C LYS A 159 -12.66 -2.15 2.05
N PRO A 160 -13.42 -2.76 2.98
CA PRO A 160 -14.35 -3.84 2.67
C PRO A 160 -15.68 -3.40 2.05
N HIS A 161 -15.92 -2.10 1.89
CA HIS A 161 -17.21 -1.50 1.53
C HIS A 161 -17.80 -1.99 0.19
N MET A 162 -16.95 -2.49 -0.71
CA MET A 162 -17.36 -2.99 -2.03
C MET A 162 -17.48 -4.52 -2.09
N MET A 163 -17.16 -5.26 -1.02
CA MET A 163 -17.12 -6.72 -1.06
C MET A 163 -18.46 -7.34 -1.46
N ASP A 164 -19.55 -6.99 -0.77
CA ASP A 164 -20.87 -7.54 -1.06
C ASP A 164 -21.36 -7.13 -2.45
N VAL A 165 -21.11 -5.87 -2.84
CA VAL A 165 -21.48 -5.33 -4.15
C VAL A 165 -20.79 -6.09 -5.29
N VAL A 166 -19.48 -6.31 -5.17
CA VAL A 166 -18.69 -7.01 -6.19
C VAL A 166 -19.03 -8.49 -6.21
N HIS A 167 -19.28 -9.10 -5.05
CA HIS A 167 -19.76 -10.48 -4.97
C HIS A 167 -21.08 -10.65 -5.74
N ASP A 168 -22.09 -9.86 -5.39
CA ASP A 168 -23.41 -9.89 -6.03
C ASP A 168 -23.33 -9.62 -7.54
N TRP A 169 -22.46 -8.68 -7.94
CA TRP A 169 -22.19 -8.41 -9.35
C TRP A 169 -21.64 -9.65 -10.06
N CYS A 170 -20.63 -10.32 -9.50
CA CYS A 170 -20.08 -11.53 -10.10
C CYS A 170 -21.06 -12.71 -10.05
N SER A 171 -22.03 -12.70 -9.12
CA SER A 171 -23.14 -13.66 -9.06
C SER A 171 -24.29 -13.36 -10.03
N GLY A 172 -24.24 -12.26 -10.78
CA GLY A 172 -25.22 -11.94 -11.84
C GLY A 172 -26.29 -10.91 -11.47
N ALA A 173 -26.20 -10.23 -10.33
CA ALA A 173 -27.15 -9.17 -9.95
C ALA A 173 -27.16 -8.02 -10.96
N THR A 174 -28.31 -7.40 -11.23
CA THR A 174 -28.35 -6.26 -12.16
C THR A 174 -27.69 -5.03 -11.53
N PHE A 175 -27.22 -4.08 -12.35
CA PHE A 175 -26.66 -2.83 -11.81
C PHE A 175 -27.70 -2.08 -10.98
N ALA A 176 -28.97 -2.11 -11.39
CA ALA A 176 -30.08 -1.53 -10.64
C ALA A 176 -30.30 -2.17 -9.27
N ASP A 177 -30.03 -3.48 -9.12
CA ASP A 177 -30.15 -4.17 -7.82
C ASP A 177 -28.99 -3.79 -6.90
N ILE A 178 -27.78 -3.64 -7.45
CA ILE A 178 -26.61 -3.17 -6.71
C ILE A 178 -26.86 -1.77 -6.14
N LEU A 179 -27.39 -0.84 -6.94
CA LEU A 179 -27.63 0.54 -6.50
C LEU A 179 -28.66 0.65 -5.37
N LYS A 180 -29.53 -0.35 -5.20
CA LYS A 180 -30.47 -0.41 -4.07
C LYS A 180 -29.84 -0.88 -2.78
N LYS A 181 -28.68 -1.55 -2.84
CA LYS A 181 -28.00 -2.18 -1.70
C LYS A 181 -26.90 -1.31 -1.09
N THR A 182 -26.50 -0.24 -1.76
CA THR A 182 -25.39 0.62 -1.33
C THR A 182 -25.68 2.09 -1.58
N GLU A 183 -25.14 2.94 -0.72
CA GLU A 183 -25.16 4.41 -0.86
C GLU A 183 -23.95 4.93 -1.65
N ILE A 184 -23.07 4.03 -2.10
CA ILE A 184 -21.88 4.40 -2.88
C ILE A 184 -22.32 4.90 -4.25
N PHE A 185 -21.78 6.04 -4.67
CA PHE A 185 -22.06 6.64 -5.98
C PHE A 185 -21.75 5.69 -7.14
N GLU A 186 -22.57 5.74 -8.19
CA GLU A 186 -22.50 4.85 -9.36
C GLU A 186 -21.13 4.91 -10.03
N GLY A 187 -20.57 6.11 -10.19
CA GLY A 187 -19.26 6.31 -10.81
C GLY A 187 -18.13 5.66 -10.01
N SER A 188 -18.26 5.65 -8.68
CA SER A 188 -17.31 5.01 -7.77
C SER A 188 -17.36 3.50 -7.87
N ILE A 189 -18.57 2.93 -7.97
CA ILE A 189 -18.80 1.50 -8.23
C ILE A 189 -18.16 1.09 -9.56
N ILE A 190 -18.44 1.83 -10.64
CA ILE A 190 -17.90 1.54 -11.98
C ILE A 190 -16.37 1.61 -11.97
N ARG A 191 -15.78 2.63 -11.31
CA ARG A 191 -14.32 2.77 -11.20
C ARG A 191 -13.71 1.61 -10.41
N CYS A 192 -14.33 1.22 -9.30
CA CYS A 192 -13.89 0.09 -8.49
C CYS A 192 -13.93 -1.23 -9.28
N LEU A 193 -15.00 -1.48 -10.03
CA LEU A 193 -15.12 -2.67 -10.88
C LEU A 193 -14.03 -2.69 -11.96
N ARG A 194 -13.79 -1.57 -12.65
CA ARG A 194 -12.73 -1.49 -13.67
C ARG A 194 -11.33 -1.73 -13.09
N ARG A 195 -11.02 -1.14 -11.93
CA ARG A 195 -9.73 -1.40 -11.26
C ARG A 195 -9.63 -2.84 -10.75
N SER A 196 -10.74 -3.43 -10.31
CA SER A 196 -10.78 -4.85 -9.91
C SER A 196 -10.51 -5.77 -11.11
N GLU A 197 -10.99 -5.44 -12.32
CA GLU A 197 -10.69 -6.19 -13.55
C GLU A 197 -9.20 -6.15 -13.89
N GLU A 198 -8.58 -4.98 -13.74
CA GLU A 198 -7.14 -4.81 -13.95
C GLU A 198 -6.33 -5.62 -12.94
N LEU A 199 -6.68 -5.54 -11.66
CA LEU A 199 -6.03 -6.33 -10.62
C LEU A 199 -6.24 -7.84 -10.83
N LEU A 200 -7.44 -8.27 -11.25
CA LEU A 200 -7.70 -9.67 -11.60
C LEU A 200 -6.80 -10.15 -12.75
N ARG A 201 -6.55 -9.31 -13.76
CA ARG A 201 -5.62 -9.62 -14.85
C ARG A 201 -4.18 -9.78 -14.35
N GLU A 202 -3.73 -8.93 -13.44
CA GLU A 202 -2.42 -9.09 -12.79
C GLU A 202 -2.36 -10.38 -11.96
N MET A 203 -3.42 -10.71 -11.21
CA MET A 203 -3.49 -11.94 -10.42
C MET A 203 -3.47 -13.22 -11.29
N VAL A 204 -4.04 -13.18 -12.50
CA VAL A 204 -3.88 -14.27 -13.50
C VAL A 204 -2.40 -14.44 -13.86
N ASN A 205 -1.67 -13.35 -14.12
CA ASN A 205 -0.24 -13.41 -14.45
C ASN A 205 0.61 -13.88 -13.26
N ALA A 206 0.32 -13.37 -12.06
CA ALA A 206 0.97 -13.82 -10.82
C ALA A 206 0.75 -15.33 -10.58
N SER A 207 -0.45 -15.84 -10.85
CA SER A 207 -0.79 -17.27 -10.70
C SER A 207 -0.08 -18.15 -11.75
N LYS A 208 0.10 -17.64 -12.97
CA LYS A 208 0.96 -18.27 -14.00
C LYS A 208 2.40 -18.35 -13.53
N ALA A 209 2.95 -17.27 -12.99
CA ALA A 209 4.31 -17.25 -12.44
C ALA A 209 4.47 -18.19 -11.22
N LEU A 210 3.40 -18.35 -10.43
CA LEU A 210 3.28 -19.35 -9.36
C LEU A 210 3.14 -20.78 -9.89
N GLY A 211 2.84 -20.98 -11.17
CA GLY A 211 2.66 -22.31 -11.78
C GLY A 211 1.44 -23.06 -11.24
N SER A 212 0.40 -22.35 -10.78
CA SER A 212 -0.85 -22.95 -10.33
C SER A 212 -1.97 -22.67 -11.33
N THR A 213 -2.21 -23.63 -12.23
CA THR A 213 -3.22 -23.52 -13.28
C THR A 213 -4.64 -23.40 -12.72
N ASP A 214 -4.95 -24.09 -11.62
CA ASP A 214 -6.29 -24.02 -11.02
C ASP A 214 -6.61 -22.60 -10.49
N ILE A 215 -5.63 -21.96 -9.84
CA ILE A 215 -5.79 -20.59 -9.32
C ILE A 215 -5.86 -19.60 -10.49
N GLU A 216 -5.02 -19.77 -11.50
CA GLU A 216 -5.05 -18.99 -12.73
C GLU A 216 -6.44 -19.02 -13.38
N GLU A 217 -7.00 -20.22 -13.58
CA GLU A 217 -8.32 -20.39 -14.16
C GLU A 217 -9.42 -19.75 -13.30
N ASN A 218 -9.33 -19.86 -11.98
CA ASN A 218 -10.32 -19.26 -11.08
C ASN A 218 -10.28 -17.73 -11.12
N PHE A 219 -9.09 -17.11 -11.17
CA PHE A 219 -8.98 -15.66 -11.38
C PHE A 219 -9.48 -15.23 -12.77
N GLU A 220 -9.22 -16.02 -13.81
CA GLU A 220 -9.74 -15.75 -15.14
C GLU A 220 -11.27 -15.81 -15.17
N ARG A 221 -11.87 -16.84 -14.53
CA ARG A 221 -13.33 -16.94 -14.36
C ARG A 221 -13.90 -15.76 -13.59
N ALA A 222 -13.23 -15.32 -12.53
CA ALA A 222 -13.62 -14.15 -11.75
C ALA A 222 -13.61 -12.89 -12.63
N ARG A 223 -12.56 -12.71 -13.45
CA ARG A 223 -12.43 -11.59 -14.40
C ARG A 223 -13.56 -11.59 -15.43
N VAL A 224 -13.91 -12.73 -16.00
CA VAL A 224 -15.00 -12.86 -16.96
C VAL A 224 -16.36 -12.56 -16.33
N LYS A 225 -16.63 -13.07 -15.12
CA LYS A 225 -17.88 -12.78 -14.38
C LYS A 225 -18.02 -11.30 -14.06
N LEU A 226 -16.90 -10.65 -13.72
CA LEU A 226 -16.87 -9.22 -13.40
C LEU A 226 -17.05 -8.35 -14.65
N LYS A 227 -16.48 -8.75 -15.79
CA LYS A 227 -16.48 -7.99 -17.05
C LYS A 227 -17.77 -8.20 -17.85
N ARG A 228 -18.86 -7.57 -17.43
CA ARG A 228 -20.15 -7.59 -18.17
C ARG A 228 -20.87 -6.24 -18.19
N ASP A 229 -21.84 -6.14 -19.10
CA ASP A 229 -22.82 -5.06 -19.22
C ASP A 229 -22.21 -3.63 -19.26
N ILE A 230 -23.03 -2.65 -18.85
CA ILE A 230 -22.82 -1.20 -18.95
C ILE A 230 -21.50 -0.72 -18.31
N VAL A 231 -20.99 -1.45 -17.32
CA VAL A 231 -19.78 -1.10 -16.58
C VAL A 231 -18.55 -1.12 -17.51
N PHE A 232 -18.57 -1.97 -18.54
CA PHE A 232 -17.46 -2.18 -19.47
C PHE A 232 -17.72 -1.68 -20.89
N THR A 233 -18.76 -0.88 -21.09
CA THR A 233 -18.98 -0.20 -22.37
C THR A 233 -17.82 0.75 -22.69
N ALA A 234 -17.42 0.78 -23.97
CA ALA A 234 -16.40 1.68 -24.48
C ALA A 234 -16.78 3.15 -24.25
N SER A 235 -15.77 4.00 -24.03
CA SER A 235 -15.97 5.45 -23.99
C SER A 235 -16.52 5.94 -25.34
N LEU A 236 -17.34 6.99 -25.31
CA LEU A 236 -17.82 7.68 -26.52
C LEU A 236 -16.72 8.46 -27.26
N TYR A 237 -15.54 8.61 -26.64
CA TYR A 237 -14.36 9.31 -27.19
C TYR A 237 -13.29 8.38 -27.78
N LEU A 238 -13.64 7.11 -28.02
CA LEU A 238 -12.80 6.15 -28.74
C LEU A 238 -12.90 6.33 -30.25
#